data_AF-A0AAD4E6R5-F1
#
_entry.id   AF-A0AAD4E6R5-F1
#
_cell.length_a   1.000
_cell.length_b   1.000
_cell.length_c   1.000
_cell.angle_alpha   90.00
_cell.angle_beta   90.00
_cell.angle_gamma   90.00
#
_symmetry.space_group_name_H-M   'P 1'
#
loop_
_entity.id
_entity.type
_entity.pdbx_description
1 polymer ?
#
loop_
_entity_poly.entity_id
_entity_poly.type
_entity_poly.pdbx_seq_one_letter_code
_entity_poly.pdbx_strand_id
1 'polypeptide(L)'
;MRFSRVSLILAAGSAIIPSVSAWGAVGHEIIATVAQMHLHPSVMPILCDILNYKGNCHLAPVAAWADRIRGLPQYRWTGPLHYIGATDDYPSETCAFPGERGWEGRRNINVLSGIRNTTNTLESYMSLRKAGLTTESDEDAAQVALKFLIHFVGDMHMPLHLTGRDRGGNGIKVSFDSRVTNLHSLWDGLLIAKRIRTIPSNYTRPLPLPDVESQLRGTIYDPYIRRVVWEGITGKYEDELDSWLTCPAELSVQPLQTHWEQWLSWTFGRRIGSWIVGSHLTDGGLNTDDETLCPYHWATPIHALNCQIVFPKALDEPPYNRVSFSGSTDDHACHTSNQSLEVHWLSRPRKNPYLELDTPEYSGAIEDAWIVEKLMSQGGIRLAAVLNWLFADMDDSTPLNRTYIL
;
A
#
# COMPACT_ATOMS: atom_id res chain seq x y z
N MET A 1 16.84 65.48 -2.43
CA MET A 1 17.20 64.10 -2.79
C MET A 1 16.40 63.16 -1.88
N ARG A 2 15.40 62.45 -2.43
CA ARG A 2 14.56 61.50 -1.69
C ARG A 2 15.12 60.10 -1.91
N PHE A 3 15.49 59.41 -0.83
CA PHE A 3 15.96 58.02 -0.89
C PHE A 3 14.76 57.08 -1.03
N SER A 4 14.65 56.40 -2.17
CA SER A 4 13.69 55.31 -2.37
C SER A 4 14.21 54.03 -1.71
N ARG A 5 13.41 53.47 -0.79
CA ARG A 5 13.64 52.14 -0.20
C ARG A 5 13.15 51.09 -1.20
N VAL A 6 14.07 50.29 -1.73
CA VAL A 6 13.74 49.09 -2.51
C VAL A 6 13.48 47.96 -1.51
N SER A 7 12.23 47.53 -1.40
CA SER A 7 11.85 46.34 -0.65
C SER A 7 12.20 45.10 -1.48
N LEU A 8 13.20 44.34 -1.05
CA LEU A 8 13.47 42.99 -1.55
C LEU A 8 12.38 42.05 -1.05
N ILE A 9 11.49 41.62 -1.94
CA ILE A 9 10.57 40.52 -1.68
C ILE A 9 11.39 39.22 -1.77
N LEU A 10 11.68 38.62 -0.62
CA LEU A 10 12.14 37.23 -0.57
C LEU A 10 10.98 36.34 -1.02
N ALA A 11 11.05 35.83 -2.25
CA ALA A 11 10.23 34.72 -2.69
C ALA A 11 10.71 33.46 -1.95
N ALA A 12 10.05 33.14 -0.83
CA ALA A 12 10.17 31.84 -0.19
C ALA A 12 9.53 30.81 -1.14
N GLY A 13 10.35 30.18 -1.98
CA GLY A 13 9.95 29.01 -2.75
C GLY A 13 9.63 27.88 -1.76
N SER A 14 8.35 27.61 -1.54
CA SER A 14 7.92 26.38 -0.90
C SER A 14 8.38 25.20 -1.76
N ALA A 15 9.50 24.60 -1.39
CA ALA A 15 9.80 23.25 -1.82
C ALA A 15 8.68 22.37 -1.28
N ILE A 16 7.76 21.96 -2.15
CA ILE A 16 6.79 20.91 -1.85
C ILE A 16 7.63 19.65 -1.65
N ILE A 17 7.91 19.33 -0.39
CA ILE A 17 8.47 18.03 -0.04
C ILE A 17 7.38 17.02 -0.42
N PRO A 18 7.63 16.07 -1.33
CA PRO A 18 6.66 15.03 -1.61
C PRO A 18 6.43 14.25 -0.33
N SER A 19 5.20 14.32 0.19
CA SER A 19 4.73 13.50 1.29
C SER A 19 4.94 12.04 0.88
N VAL A 20 5.66 11.28 1.70
CA VAL A 20 5.87 9.85 1.47
C VAL A 20 4.57 9.13 1.81
N SER A 21 3.84 8.76 0.76
CA SER A 21 2.68 7.87 0.75
C SER A 21 3.15 6.41 0.82
N ALA A 22 2.23 5.46 0.93
CA ALA A 22 2.48 4.06 0.58
C ALA A 22 2.81 3.92 -0.91
N TRP A 23 2.45 2.83 -1.63
CA TRP A 23 2.49 2.89 -3.11
C TRP A 23 2.07 4.30 -3.54
N GLY A 24 2.90 5.01 -4.27
CA GLY A 24 2.60 6.41 -4.60
C GLY A 24 1.22 6.47 -5.24
N ALA A 25 0.54 7.62 -5.25
CA ALA A 25 -0.84 7.70 -5.75
C ALA A 25 -1.08 6.94 -7.08
N VAL A 26 -0.08 6.97 -7.98
CA VAL A 26 -0.06 6.18 -9.23
C VAL A 26 -0.15 4.67 -9.01
N GLY A 27 0.62 4.07 -8.09
CA GLY A 27 0.57 2.63 -7.81
C GLY A 27 -0.80 2.18 -7.28
N HIS A 28 -1.40 2.92 -6.34
CA HIS A 28 -2.77 2.65 -5.89
C HIS A 28 -3.80 2.81 -7.01
N GLU A 29 -3.66 3.85 -7.84
CA GLU A 29 -4.53 4.08 -8.99
C GLU A 29 -4.43 2.93 -10.00
N ILE A 30 -3.22 2.41 -10.27
CA ILE A 30 -3.00 1.23 -11.12
C ILE A 30 -3.68 0.00 -10.52
N ILE A 31 -3.42 -0.33 -9.26
CA ILE A 31 -4.03 -1.48 -8.57
C ILE A 31 -5.56 -1.42 -8.62
N ALA A 32 -6.14 -0.26 -8.31
CA ALA A 32 -7.58 -0.06 -8.35
C ALA A 32 -8.16 -0.15 -9.78
N THR A 33 -7.42 0.29 -10.79
CA THR A 33 -7.83 0.15 -12.20
C THR A 33 -7.77 -1.31 -12.66
N VAL A 34 -6.71 -2.03 -12.30
CA VAL A 34 -6.61 -3.48 -12.56
C VAL A 34 -7.75 -4.21 -11.86
N ALA A 35 -8.06 -3.88 -10.61
CA ALA A 35 -9.19 -4.49 -9.91
C ALA A 35 -10.51 -4.25 -10.65
N GLN A 36 -10.76 -3.02 -11.09
CA GLN A 36 -11.96 -2.64 -11.82
C GLN A 36 -12.16 -3.44 -13.12
N MET A 37 -11.08 -3.80 -13.81
CA MET A 37 -11.12 -4.63 -15.02
C MET A 37 -11.61 -6.06 -14.76
N HIS A 38 -11.50 -6.55 -13.53
CA HIS A 38 -11.84 -7.93 -13.13
C HIS A 38 -13.06 -7.97 -12.20
N LEU A 39 -13.86 -6.90 -12.15
CA LEU A 39 -15.10 -6.89 -11.40
C LEU A 39 -16.21 -7.60 -12.17
N HIS A 40 -17.06 -8.31 -11.45
CA HIS A 40 -18.32 -8.78 -11.99
C HIS A 40 -19.19 -7.57 -12.41
N PRO A 41 -19.92 -7.62 -13.54
CA PRO A 41 -20.70 -6.48 -14.03
C PRO A 41 -21.73 -5.91 -13.03
N SER A 42 -22.25 -6.74 -12.12
CA SER A 42 -23.18 -6.30 -11.06
C SER A 42 -22.52 -5.47 -9.95
N VAL A 43 -21.20 -5.58 -9.79
CA VAL A 43 -20.48 -5.01 -8.64
C VAL A 43 -20.23 -3.52 -8.86
N MET A 44 -19.80 -3.11 -10.05
CA MET A 44 -19.44 -1.71 -10.30
C MET A 44 -20.57 -0.73 -9.97
N PRO A 45 -21.85 -0.95 -10.38
CA PRO A 45 -22.96 -0.08 -9.98
C PRO A 45 -23.11 0.07 -8.46
N ILE A 46 -22.90 -1.01 -7.69
CA ILE A 46 -22.99 -1.00 -6.22
C ILE A 46 -21.84 -0.17 -5.64
N LEU A 47 -20.61 -0.36 -6.13
CA LEU A 47 -19.46 0.44 -5.69
C LEU A 47 -19.68 1.93 -5.97
N CYS A 48 -20.26 2.27 -7.13
CA CYS A 48 -20.55 3.65 -7.50
C CYS A 48 -21.60 4.31 -6.60
N ASP A 49 -22.61 3.54 -6.20
CA ASP A 49 -23.64 3.97 -5.24
C ASP A 49 -23.03 4.25 -3.87
N ILE A 50 -22.27 3.30 -3.32
CA ILE A 50 -21.57 3.45 -2.02
C ILE A 50 -20.61 4.66 -2.05
N LEU A 51 -19.87 4.84 -3.15
CA LEU A 51 -18.94 5.95 -3.31
C LEU A 51 -19.62 7.28 -3.64
N ASN A 52 -20.95 7.29 -3.81
CA ASN A 52 -21.76 8.45 -4.20
C ASN A 52 -21.18 9.19 -5.41
N TYR A 53 -20.79 8.43 -6.44
CA TYR A 53 -20.21 8.99 -7.66
C TYR A 53 -21.28 9.75 -8.46
N LYS A 54 -20.94 10.98 -8.87
CA LYS A 54 -21.76 11.78 -9.80
C LYS A 54 -21.08 11.83 -11.16
N GLY A 55 -21.39 10.88 -12.04
CA GLY A 55 -20.86 10.80 -13.39
C GLY A 55 -20.09 9.51 -13.67
N ASN A 56 -19.01 9.60 -14.45
CA ASN A 56 -18.19 8.44 -14.81
C ASN A 56 -17.48 7.90 -13.56
N CYS A 57 -18.00 6.80 -13.05
CA CYS A 57 -17.52 6.16 -11.85
C CYS A 57 -16.26 5.34 -12.12
N HIS A 58 -15.28 5.45 -11.24
CA HIS A 58 -14.00 4.75 -11.36
C HIS A 58 -13.34 4.60 -9.99
N LEU A 59 -12.61 3.50 -9.73
CA LEU A 59 -11.99 3.26 -8.42
C LEU A 59 -10.69 4.04 -8.21
N ALA A 60 -9.84 4.17 -9.24
CA ALA A 60 -8.57 4.90 -9.17
C ALA A 60 -8.60 6.25 -8.39
N PRO A 61 -9.51 7.21 -8.65
CA PRO A 61 -9.49 8.51 -7.95
C PRO A 61 -9.61 8.44 -6.40
N VAL A 62 -10.24 7.38 -5.88
CA VAL A 62 -10.39 7.17 -4.44
C VAL A 62 -9.28 6.29 -3.85
N ALA A 63 -8.50 5.61 -4.69
CA ALA A 63 -7.51 4.64 -4.25
C ALA A 63 -6.40 5.27 -3.39
N ALA A 64 -6.02 6.53 -3.65
CA ALA A 64 -5.03 7.27 -2.83
C ALA A 64 -5.66 8.12 -1.70
N TRP A 65 -6.96 7.98 -1.43
CA TRP A 65 -7.65 8.83 -0.45
C TRP A 65 -7.14 8.67 0.98
N ALA A 66 -6.89 7.43 1.43
CA ALA A 66 -6.45 7.14 2.80
C ALA A 66 -5.11 7.81 3.14
N ASP A 67 -4.18 7.87 2.19
CA ASP A 67 -2.92 8.58 2.36
C ASP A 67 -3.07 10.10 2.42
N ARG A 68 -4.04 10.67 1.70
CA ARG A 68 -4.31 12.12 1.76
C ARG A 68 -4.87 12.53 3.12
N ILE A 69 -5.64 11.67 3.76
CA ILE A 69 -6.36 12.01 5.00
C ILE A 69 -5.63 11.60 6.28
N ARG A 70 -4.72 10.61 6.27
CA ARG A 70 -4.01 10.12 7.48
C ARG A 70 -3.22 11.20 8.24
N GLY A 71 -2.86 12.31 7.58
CA GLY A 71 -2.19 13.45 8.22
C GLY A 71 -3.13 14.40 8.99
N LEU A 72 -4.44 14.32 8.74
CA LEU A 72 -5.44 15.17 9.37
C LEU A 72 -5.68 14.72 10.83
N PRO A 73 -5.87 15.65 11.80
CA PRO A 73 -6.01 15.31 13.21
C PRO A 73 -7.04 14.22 13.51
N GLN A 74 -8.20 14.25 12.83
CA GLN A 74 -9.29 13.30 13.01
C GLN A 74 -9.03 11.91 12.41
N TYR A 75 -8.04 11.78 11.53
CA TYR A 75 -7.66 10.53 10.87
C TYR A 75 -6.26 10.04 11.24
N ARG A 76 -5.53 10.74 12.11
CA ARG A 76 -4.17 10.35 12.53
C ARG A 76 -4.08 8.93 13.08
N TRP A 77 -5.16 8.42 13.66
CA TRP A 77 -5.25 7.06 14.18
C TRP A 77 -5.19 5.99 13.08
N THR A 78 -5.43 6.33 11.81
CA THR A 78 -5.38 5.40 10.68
C THR A 78 -3.96 5.13 10.20
N GLY A 79 -2.98 5.96 10.60
CA GLY A 79 -1.60 5.84 10.14
C GLY A 79 -1.00 4.43 10.28
N PRO A 80 -1.15 3.75 11.43
CA PRO A 80 -0.67 2.38 11.59
C PRO A 80 -1.39 1.33 10.73
N LEU A 81 -2.60 1.62 10.20
CA LEU A 81 -3.34 0.69 9.34
C LEU A 81 -2.75 0.55 7.94
N HIS A 82 -1.72 1.32 7.59
CA HIS A 82 -1.07 1.22 6.28
C HIS A 82 0.04 0.16 6.25
N TYR A 83 0.52 -0.30 7.40
CA TYR A 83 1.67 -1.19 7.44
C TYR A 83 1.57 -2.21 8.58
N ILE A 84 2.48 -3.17 8.58
CA ILE A 84 2.72 -4.11 9.66
C ILE A 84 4.21 -4.44 9.72
N GLY A 85 4.77 -4.57 10.91
CA GLY A 85 6.16 -4.93 11.10
C GLY A 85 6.29 -5.90 12.26
N ALA A 86 7.18 -6.89 12.13
CA ALA A 86 7.45 -7.86 13.18
C ALA A 86 8.64 -7.41 14.03
N THR A 87 8.59 -7.69 15.34
CA THR A 87 9.61 -7.22 16.29
C THR A 87 10.96 -7.92 16.09
N ASP A 88 10.93 -9.14 15.54
CA ASP A 88 12.12 -9.98 15.26
C ASP A 88 12.61 -9.83 13.81
N ASP A 89 11.99 -8.93 13.05
CA ASP A 89 12.28 -8.74 11.64
C ASP A 89 13.47 -7.80 11.44
N TYR A 90 14.48 -8.26 10.70
CA TYR A 90 15.59 -7.44 10.26
C TYR A 90 16.03 -7.90 8.86
N PRO A 91 15.28 -7.52 7.81
CA PRO A 91 15.50 -8.07 6.49
C PRO A 91 16.91 -7.78 5.96
N SER A 92 17.59 -8.83 5.51
CA SER A 92 19.02 -9.02 5.19
C SER A 92 19.71 -10.01 6.14
N GLU A 93 19.21 -10.12 7.38
CA GLU A 93 19.64 -11.09 8.39
C GLU A 93 18.50 -12.07 8.75
N THR A 94 17.35 -11.54 9.17
CA THR A 94 16.16 -12.31 9.56
C THR A 94 14.92 -11.80 8.86
N CYS A 95 14.09 -12.69 8.32
CA CYS A 95 12.75 -12.36 7.82
C CYS A 95 11.72 -13.04 8.71
N ALA A 96 11.40 -12.39 9.82
CA ALA A 96 10.43 -12.89 10.79
C ALA A 96 9.07 -12.25 10.53
N PHE A 97 8.03 -13.06 10.43
CA PHE A 97 6.67 -12.59 10.18
C PHE A 97 5.68 -13.59 10.79
N PRO A 98 5.19 -13.40 12.04
CA PRO A 98 5.40 -12.29 12.98
C PRO A 98 6.62 -12.43 13.91
N GLY A 99 7.39 -13.51 13.82
CA GLY A 99 8.44 -13.84 14.80
C GLY A 99 7.89 -14.32 16.15
N GLU A 100 8.80 -14.57 17.11
CA GLU A 100 8.46 -15.06 18.45
C GLU A 100 7.85 -13.97 19.34
N ARG A 101 8.35 -12.74 19.23
CA ARG A 101 7.88 -11.57 19.99
C ARG A 101 6.64 -10.93 19.38
N GLY A 102 6.27 -11.32 18.16
CA GLY A 102 5.08 -10.85 17.46
C GLY A 102 5.26 -9.48 16.81
N TRP A 103 4.14 -8.79 16.58
CA TRP A 103 4.09 -7.52 15.86
C TRP A 103 4.58 -6.32 16.66
N GLU A 104 5.23 -5.38 15.98
CA GLU A 104 5.52 -4.05 16.49
C GLU A 104 4.25 -3.19 16.59
N GLY A 105 4.27 -2.21 17.51
CA GLY A 105 3.18 -1.26 17.67
C GLY A 105 1.98 -1.81 18.42
N ARG A 106 0.77 -1.35 18.04
CA ARG A 106 -0.47 -1.77 18.70
C ARG A 106 -0.98 -3.06 18.07
N ARG A 107 -1.33 -4.03 18.90
CA ARG A 107 -2.01 -5.26 18.46
C ARG A 107 -3.31 -4.89 17.72
N ASN A 108 -3.57 -5.56 16.60
CA ASN A 108 -4.79 -5.41 15.80
C ASN A 108 -5.05 -3.99 15.25
N ILE A 109 -4.01 -3.18 15.10
CA ILE A 109 -4.06 -1.89 14.37
C ILE A 109 -2.90 -1.87 13.38
N ASN A 110 -3.09 -2.62 12.30
CA ASN A 110 -2.16 -2.76 11.19
C ASN A 110 -2.92 -3.04 9.88
N VAL A 111 -2.21 -3.09 8.75
CA VAL A 111 -2.81 -3.29 7.42
C VAL A 111 -3.64 -4.58 7.31
N LEU A 112 -3.22 -5.68 7.91
CA LEU A 112 -3.95 -6.96 7.85
C LEU A 112 -5.30 -6.85 8.58
N SER A 113 -5.28 -6.30 9.80
CA SER A 113 -6.51 -6.02 10.55
C SER A 113 -7.37 -4.95 9.86
N GLY A 114 -6.77 -3.96 9.20
CA GLY A 114 -7.47 -2.94 8.43
C GLY A 114 -8.28 -3.54 7.29
N ILE A 115 -7.69 -4.47 6.53
CA ILE A 115 -8.37 -5.22 5.46
C ILE A 115 -9.53 -6.03 6.06
N ARG A 116 -9.30 -6.80 7.13
CA ARG A 116 -10.36 -7.60 7.76
C ARG A 116 -11.51 -6.75 8.29
N ASN A 117 -11.21 -5.68 9.02
CA ASN A 117 -12.23 -4.84 9.67
C ASN A 117 -13.05 -4.04 8.66
N THR A 118 -12.41 -3.53 7.60
CA THR A 118 -13.13 -2.84 6.51
C THR A 118 -14.01 -3.82 5.73
N THR A 119 -13.53 -5.05 5.48
CA THR A 119 -14.32 -6.10 4.83
C THR A 119 -15.54 -6.49 5.66
N ASN A 120 -15.38 -6.77 6.96
CA ASN A 120 -16.50 -7.08 7.87
C ASN A 120 -17.53 -5.94 7.94
N THR A 121 -17.07 -4.68 7.87
CA THR A 121 -17.95 -3.50 7.86
C THR A 121 -18.82 -3.48 6.60
N LEU A 122 -18.22 -3.77 5.43
CA LEU A 122 -18.93 -3.81 4.15
C LEU A 122 -19.90 -5.00 4.05
N GLU A 123 -19.51 -6.16 4.57
CA GLU A 123 -20.39 -7.34 4.67
C GLU A 123 -21.62 -7.06 5.54
N SER A 124 -21.40 -6.44 6.72
CA SER A 124 -22.48 -6.02 7.61
C SER A 124 -23.40 -5.00 6.94
N TYR A 125 -22.82 -4.02 6.24
CA TYR A 125 -23.58 -3.04 5.46
C TYR A 125 -24.44 -3.71 4.38
N MET A 126 -23.89 -4.67 3.63
CA MET A 126 -24.64 -5.38 2.59
C MET A 126 -25.78 -6.21 3.17
N SER A 127 -25.58 -6.82 4.33
CA SER A 127 -26.64 -7.54 5.05
C SER A 127 -27.78 -6.61 5.48
N LEU A 128 -27.46 -5.44 6.03
CA LEU A 128 -28.45 -4.42 6.39
C LEU A 128 -29.15 -3.84 5.15
N ARG A 129 -28.41 -3.61 4.06
CA ARG A 129 -28.94 -3.05 2.80
C ARG A 129 -29.96 -4.00 2.18
N LYS A 130 -29.65 -5.31 2.14
CA LYS A 130 -30.58 -6.36 1.68
C LYS A 130 -31.84 -6.43 2.54
N ALA A 131 -31.73 -6.17 3.85
CA ALA A 131 -32.87 -6.13 4.77
C ALA A 131 -33.68 -4.82 4.71
N GLY A 132 -33.22 -3.80 3.99
CA GLY A 132 -33.83 -2.46 3.97
C GLY A 132 -33.70 -1.71 5.30
N LEU A 133 -32.65 -2.01 6.08
CA LEU A 133 -32.41 -1.49 7.43
C LEU A 133 -31.23 -0.51 7.52
N THR A 134 -30.67 -0.08 6.39
CA THR A 134 -29.54 0.87 6.37
C THR A 134 -29.95 2.27 6.81
N THR A 135 -29.08 2.90 7.59
CA THR A 135 -29.16 4.32 7.94
C THR A 135 -28.12 5.14 7.15
N GLU A 136 -28.27 6.46 7.13
CA GLU A 136 -27.26 7.38 6.56
C GLU A 136 -25.87 7.17 7.20
N SER A 137 -25.83 6.85 8.50
CA SER A 137 -24.57 6.55 9.19
C SER A 137 -23.93 5.25 8.69
N ASP A 138 -24.71 4.28 8.24
CA ASP A 138 -24.20 3.02 7.69
C ASP A 138 -23.67 3.23 6.27
N GLU A 139 -24.32 4.08 5.48
CA GLU A 139 -23.85 4.50 4.15
C GLU A 139 -22.50 5.24 4.23
N ASP A 140 -22.38 6.21 5.14
CA ASP A 140 -21.11 6.92 5.39
C ASP A 140 -19.99 5.96 5.83
N ALA A 141 -20.31 5.01 6.70
CA ALA A 141 -19.37 4.00 7.17
C ALA A 141 -18.92 3.08 6.03
N ALA A 142 -19.85 2.61 5.20
CA ALA A 142 -19.55 1.78 4.03
C ALA A 142 -18.68 2.53 3.01
N GLN A 143 -18.97 3.81 2.75
CA GLN A 143 -18.16 4.63 1.86
C GLN A 143 -16.70 4.71 2.34
N VAL A 144 -16.50 4.99 3.63
CA VAL A 144 -15.16 5.10 4.22
C VAL A 144 -14.46 3.75 4.24
N ALA A 145 -15.16 2.68 4.63
CA ALA A 145 -14.63 1.33 4.66
C ALA A 145 -14.18 0.87 3.26
N LEU A 146 -14.97 1.15 2.22
CA LEU A 146 -14.62 0.81 0.84
C LEU A 146 -13.36 1.55 0.37
N LYS A 147 -13.24 2.85 0.66
CA LYS A 147 -12.03 3.62 0.32
C LYS A 147 -10.79 3.08 1.02
N PHE A 148 -10.92 2.68 2.29
CA PHE A 148 -9.82 2.05 3.03
C PHE A 148 -9.48 0.66 2.51
N LEU A 149 -10.46 -0.19 2.22
CA LEU A 149 -10.23 -1.53 1.69
C LEU A 149 -9.44 -1.48 0.36
N ILE A 150 -9.88 -0.62 -0.57
CA ILE A 150 -9.18 -0.39 -1.86
C ILE A 150 -7.72 0.00 -1.63
N HIS A 151 -7.46 0.85 -0.64
CA HIS A 151 -6.12 1.33 -0.33
C HIS A 151 -5.25 0.26 0.36
N PHE A 152 -5.76 -0.36 1.44
CA PHE A 152 -5.00 -1.30 2.26
C PHE A 152 -4.64 -2.59 1.53
N VAL A 153 -5.50 -3.07 0.62
CA VAL A 153 -5.10 -4.19 -0.26
C VAL A 153 -3.92 -3.78 -1.13
N GLY A 154 -3.87 -2.52 -1.60
CA GLY A 154 -2.68 -1.98 -2.27
C GLY A 154 -1.45 -1.96 -1.36
N ASP A 155 -1.55 -1.37 -0.17
CA ASP A 155 -0.46 -1.26 0.81
C ASP A 155 0.15 -2.61 1.15
N MET A 156 -0.69 -3.62 1.41
CA MET A 156 -0.24 -4.98 1.73
C MET A 156 0.62 -5.59 0.62
N HIS A 157 0.43 -5.19 -0.64
CA HIS A 157 1.24 -5.66 -1.77
C HIS A 157 2.54 -4.88 -1.98
N MET A 158 2.83 -3.90 -1.12
CA MET A 158 4.09 -3.19 -1.08
C MET A 158 5.01 -3.88 -0.03
N PRO A 159 6.16 -4.50 -0.41
CA PRO A 159 6.97 -5.28 0.53
C PRO A 159 7.44 -4.51 1.77
N LEU A 160 7.84 -3.23 1.60
CA LEU A 160 8.28 -2.38 2.71
C LEU A 160 7.15 -1.95 3.67
N HIS A 161 5.89 -2.22 3.34
CA HIS A 161 4.76 -2.06 4.25
C HIS A 161 4.59 -3.27 5.17
N LEU A 162 5.34 -4.34 4.93
CA LEU A 162 5.31 -5.58 5.70
C LEU A 162 6.57 -5.79 6.54
N THR A 163 7.32 -4.72 6.85
CA THR A 163 8.51 -4.77 7.71
C THR A 163 8.58 -3.56 8.65
N GLY A 164 9.09 -3.79 9.87
CA GLY A 164 9.37 -2.73 10.85
C GLY A 164 10.71 -2.04 10.63
N ARG A 165 11.65 -2.69 9.90
CA ARG A 165 13.04 -2.25 9.76
C ARG A 165 13.12 -0.83 9.21
N ASP A 166 13.75 0.06 9.97
CA ASP A 166 13.95 1.47 9.61
C ASP A 166 12.65 2.19 9.20
N ARG A 167 11.53 1.86 9.86
CA ARG A 167 10.18 2.34 9.52
C ARG A 167 9.78 1.96 8.09
N GLY A 168 9.96 0.69 7.74
CA GLY A 168 9.75 0.20 6.38
C GLY A 168 10.72 0.80 5.37
N GLY A 169 11.99 1.01 5.74
CA GLY A 169 12.99 1.62 4.86
C GLY A 169 12.87 3.14 4.66
N ASN A 170 11.93 3.83 5.31
CA ASN A 170 11.85 5.30 5.29
C ASN A 170 13.11 5.96 5.87
N GLY A 171 13.72 5.30 6.87
CA GLY A 171 14.96 5.72 7.51
C GLY A 171 16.22 5.48 6.65
N ILE A 172 16.12 4.68 5.58
CA ILE A 172 17.28 4.27 4.77
C ILE A 172 17.43 5.19 3.58
N LYS A 173 18.44 6.05 3.59
CA LYS A 173 18.79 6.90 2.44
C LYS A 173 19.56 6.10 1.39
N VAL A 174 19.14 6.24 0.14
CA VAL A 174 19.72 5.58 -1.03
C VAL A 174 19.86 6.58 -2.17
N SER A 175 20.67 6.22 -3.17
CA SER A 175 20.72 6.92 -4.46
C SER A 175 19.96 6.11 -5.50
N PHE A 176 19.20 6.79 -6.34
CA PHE A 176 18.53 6.20 -7.49
C PHE A 176 18.58 7.21 -8.64
N ASP A 177 19.07 6.80 -9.81
CA ASP A 177 19.31 7.69 -10.96
C ASP A 177 20.16 8.90 -10.54
N SER A 178 21.23 8.63 -9.76
CA SER A 178 22.13 9.64 -9.18
C SER A 178 21.46 10.68 -8.26
N ARG A 179 20.21 10.46 -7.82
CA ARG A 179 19.47 11.35 -6.92
C ARG A 179 19.25 10.70 -5.57
N VAL A 180 19.41 11.49 -4.51
CA VAL A 180 19.17 11.03 -3.14
C VAL A 180 17.67 10.87 -2.90
N THR A 181 17.27 9.71 -2.38
CA THR A 181 15.92 9.37 -1.95
C THR A 181 15.99 8.49 -0.68
N ASN A 182 14.90 7.82 -0.32
CA ASN A 182 14.92 6.73 0.66
C ASN A 182 14.37 5.43 0.03
N LEU A 183 14.68 4.29 0.65
CA LEU A 183 14.33 2.97 0.14
C LEU A 183 12.80 2.78 -0.02
N HIS A 184 12.01 3.30 0.92
CA HIS A 184 10.54 3.26 0.86
C HIS A 184 10.02 3.97 -0.40
N SER A 185 10.38 5.24 -0.57
CA SER A 185 9.96 6.04 -1.72
C SER A 185 10.47 5.53 -3.06
N LEU A 186 11.61 4.82 -3.07
CA LEU A 186 12.09 4.13 -4.27
C LEU A 186 11.07 3.09 -4.73
N TRP A 187 10.66 2.21 -3.84
CA TRP A 187 9.71 1.14 -4.13
C TRP A 187 8.30 1.65 -4.36
N ASP A 188 7.82 2.59 -3.54
CA ASP A 188 6.46 3.13 -3.66
C ASP A 188 6.20 3.80 -5.02
N GLY A 189 7.22 4.43 -5.62
CA GLY A 189 6.97 5.31 -6.75
C GLY A 189 8.08 5.37 -7.79
N LEU A 190 9.36 5.39 -7.41
CA LEU A 190 10.42 5.64 -8.40
C LEU A 190 10.66 4.45 -9.32
N LEU A 191 10.51 3.21 -8.84
CA LEU A 191 10.54 2.01 -9.68
C LEU A 191 9.41 2.06 -10.72
N ILE A 192 8.17 2.33 -10.28
CA ILE A 192 7.01 2.49 -11.18
C ILE A 192 7.25 3.62 -12.18
N ALA A 193 7.72 4.78 -11.72
CA ALA A 193 7.96 5.94 -12.57
C ALA A 193 9.03 5.67 -13.63
N LYS A 194 10.08 4.90 -13.29
CA LYS A 194 11.09 4.44 -14.27
C LYS A 194 10.40 3.59 -15.35
N ARG A 195 9.57 2.63 -14.96
CA ARG A 195 8.84 1.73 -15.89
C ARG A 195 7.88 2.46 -16.82
N ILE A 196 7.17 3.46 -16.31
CA ILE A 196 6.29 4.31 -17.14
C ILE A 196 7.10 5.07 -18.19
N ARG A 197 8.30 5.58 -17.83
CA ARG A 197 9.17 6.33 -18.77
C ARG A 197 9.82 5.42 -19.82
N THR A 198 10.10 4.17 -19.48
CA THR A 198 10.77 3.19 -20.36
C THR A 198 9.79 2.23 -21.04
N ILE A 199 8.49 2.54 -21.04
CA ILE A 199 7.47 1.67 -21.60
C ILE A 199 7.68 1.47 -23.11
N PRO A 200 7.61 0.23 -23.62
CA PRO A 200 7.68 -0.03 -25.05
C PRO A 200 6.54 0.65 -25.83
N SER A 201 6.86 1.15 -27.03
CA SER A 201 5.92 1.97 -27.83
C SER A 201 4.65 1.25 -28.27
N ASN A 202 4.63 -0.09 -28.31
CA ASN A 202 3.46 -0.90 -28.63
C ASN A 202 2.30 -0.67 -27.64
N TYR A 203 2.56 -0.25 -26.40
CA TYR A 203 1.53 0.04 -25.40
C TYR A 203 0.98 1.46 -25.43
N THR A 204 1.50 2.31 -26.32
CA THR A 204 0.97 3.67 -26.54
C THR A 204 -0.34 3.67 -27.35
N ARG A 205 -0.71 2.51 -27.90
CA ARG A 205 -1.94 2.30 -28.66
C ARG A 205 -2.89 1.35 -27.92
N PRO A 206 -4.21 1.44 -28.17
CA PRO A 206 -5.16 0.51 -27.59
C PRO A 206 -4.83 -0.95 -27.92
N LEU A 207 -4.98 -1.82 -26.93
CA LEU A 207 -4.91 -3.27 -27.08
C LEU A 207 -6.17 -3.81 -27.78
N PRO A 208 -6.11 -5.02 -28.37
CA PRO A 208 -7.30 -5.72 -28.86
C PRO A 208 -8.16 -6.31 -27.71
N LEU A 209 -8.28 -5.58 -26.59
CA LEU A 209 -9.05 -5.94 -25.40
C LEU A 209 -10.01 -4.78 -25.07
N PRO A 210 -11.20 -4.72 -25.69
CA PRO A 210 -12.11 -3.58 -25.54
C PRO A 210 -12.57 -3.39 -24.09
N ASP A 211 -12.73 -4.48 -23.34
CA ASP A 211 -13.14 -4.42 -21.93
C ASP A 211 -12.07 -3.74 -21.08
N VAL A 212 -10.80 -4.11 -21.26
CA VAL A 212 -9.64 -3.44 -20.62
C VAL A 212 -9.57 -1.96 -21.01
N GLU A 213 -9.64 -1.66 -22.31
CA GLU A 213 -9.52 -0.28 -22.81
C GLU A 213 -10.67 0.61 -22.31
N SER A 214 -11.88 0.05 -22.12
CA SER A 214 -13.02 0.80 -21.60
C SER A 214 -12.86 1.26 -20.15
N GLN A 215 -11.99 0.59 -19.38
CA GLN A 215 -11.69 0.96 -18.00
C GLN A 215 -10.56 2.00 -17.89
N LEU A 216 -9.83 2.28 -18.97
CA LEU A 216 -8.74 3.25 -18.95
C LEU A 216 -9.26 4.70 -18.99
N ARG A 217 -8.52 5.62 -18.36
CA ARG A 217 -8.97 7.01 -18.14
C ARG A 217 -8.27 8.06 -19.01
N GLY A 218 -7.34 7.65 -19.87
CA GLY A 218 -6.48 8.55 -20.63
C GLY A 218 -5.32 9.12 -19.81
N THR A 219 -4.82 8.38 -18.82
CA THR A 219 -3.73 8.85 -17.96
C THR A 219 -2.36 8.57 -18.57
N ILE A 220 -1.31 9.21 -18.02
CA ILE A 220 0.08 8.99 -18.45
C ILE A 220 0.58 7.56 -18.19
N TYR A 221 -0.08 6.81 -17.30
CA TYR A 221 0.31 5.46 -16.91
C TYR A 221 -0.58 4.37 -17.54
N ASP A 222 -1.58 4.74 -18.37
CA ASP A 222 -2.40 3.77 -19.10
C ASP A 222 -1.57 2.80 -19.97
N PRO A 223 -0.50 3.23 -20.68
CA PRO A 223 0.38 2.28 -21.38
C PRO A 223 1.02 1.25 -20.45
N TYR A 224 1.31 1.64 -19.21
CA TYR A 224 1.87 0.72 -18.24
C TYR A 224 0.83 -0.28 -17.74
N ILE A 225 -0.41 0.17 -17.48
CA ILE A 225 -1.53 -0.73 -17.15
C ILE A 225 -1.76 -1.75 -18.28
N ARG A 226 -1.80 -1.30 -19.54
CA ARG A 226 -1.92 -2.19 -20.71
C ARG A 226 -0.86 -3.29 -20.69
N ARG A 227 0.40 -2.93 -20.43
CA ARG A 227 1.50 -3.90 -20.36
C ARG A 227 1.34 -4.88 -19.20
N VAL A 228 0.98 -4.38 -18.01
CA VAL A 228 0.74 -5.21 -16.82
C VAL A 228 -0.36 -6.24 -17.09
N VAL A 229 -1.46 -5.82 -17.73
CA VAL A 229 -2.56 -6.72 -18.10
C VAL A 229 -2.13 -7.69 -19.19
N TRP A 230 -1.60 -7.19 -20.31
CA TRP A 230 -1.34 -7.99 -21.52
C TRP A 230 -0.14 -8.96 -21.41
N GLU A 231 1.00 -8.48 -20.93
CA GLU A 231 2.20 -9.32 -20.78
C GLU A 231 2.22 -10.03 -19.43
N GLY A 232 1.63 -9.43 -18.40
CA GLY A 232 1.58 -9.98 -17.04
C GLY A 232 0.42 -10.93 -16.85
N ILE A 233 -0.77 -10.38 -16.60
CA ILE A 233 -1.97 -11.13 -16.18
C ILE A 233 -2.37 -12.17 -17.24
N THR A 234 -2.54 -11.77 -18.49
CA THR A 234 -2.96 -12.67 -19.59
C THR A 234 -1.79 -13.43 -20.23
N GLY A 235 -0.61 -13.41 -19.61
CA GLY A 235 0.61 -13.97 -20.18
C GLY A 235 1.45 -14.65 -19.13
N LYS A 236 2.39 -13.91 -18.53
CA LYS A 236 3.36 -14.45 -17.55
C LYS A 236 2.74 -15.13 -16.34
N TYR A 237 1.57 -14.66 -15.89
CA TYR A 237 0.99 -15.06 -14.62
C TYR A 237 -0.32 -15.84 -14.75
N GLU A 238 -0.77 -16.13 -15.97
CA GLU A 238 -2.06 -16.77 -16.24
C GLU A 238 -2.23 -18.06 -15.42
N ASP A 239 -1.20 -18.91 -15.39
CA ASP A 239 -1.18 -20.17 -14.65
C ASP A 239 -1.10 -20.01 -13.12
N GLU A 240 -0.77 -18.82 -12.61
CA GLU A 240 -0.64 -18.55 -11.18
C GLU A 240 -1.90 -17.94 -10.56
N LEU A 241 -2.85 -17.42 -11.36
CA LEU A 241 -3.99 -16.62 -10.88
C LEU A 241 -4.84 -17.35 -9.85
N ASP A 242 -5.16 -18.63 -10.10
CA ASP A 242 -5.96 -19.46 -9.17
C ASP A 242 -5.25 -19.58 -7.80
N SER A 243 -3.92 -19.70 -7.81
CA SER A 243 -3.12 -19.82 -6.58
C SER A 243 -3.08 -18.51 -5.78
N TRP A 244 -3.16 -17.34 -6.44
CA TRP A 244 -3.12 -16.05 -5.77
C TRP A 244 -4.36 -15.77 -4.91
N LEU A 245 -5.48 -16.43 -5.24
CA LEU A 245 -6.78 -16.28 -4.59
C LEU A 245 -7.05 -17.37 -3.55
N THR A 246 -6.26 -18.43 -3.51
CA THR A 246 -6.50 -19.57 -2.63
C THR A 246 -6.06 -19.26 -1.19
N CYS A 247 -6.93 -19.56 -0.23
CA CYS A 247 -6.63 -19.48 1.20
C CYS A 247 -6.44 -20.89 1.79
N PRO A 248 -5.59 -21.05 2.82
CA PRO A 248 -5.36 -22.36 3.45
C PRO A 248 -6.62 -22.87 4.16
N ALA A 249 -6.97 -24.14 3.94
CA ALA A 249 -8.21 -24.76 4.45
C ALA A 249 -8.19 -25.14 5.95
N GLU A 250 -7.03 -25.14 6.59
CA GLU A 250 -6.87 -25.50 8.01
C GLU A 250 -6.50 -24.29 8.86
N LEU A 251 -7.46 -23.40 9.09
CA LEU A 251 -7.32 -22.41 10.15
C LEU A 251 -7.84 -23.04 11.44
N SER A 252 -6.93 -23.50 12.29
CA SER A 252 -7.26 -24.19 13.54
C SER A 252 -8.10 -23.29 14.46
N VAL A 253 -9.40 -23.55 14.51
CA VAL A 253 -10.31 -22.99 15.52
C VAL A 253 -9.94 -23.61 16.87
N GLN A 254 -9.23 -22.86 17.72
CA GLN A 254 -9.24 -23.15 19.16
C GLN A 254 -10.43 -22.43 19.80
N PRO A 255 -11.36 -23.15 20.46
CA PRO A 255 -12.50 -22.53 21.09
C PRO A 255 -12.09 -22.05 22.50
N LEU A 256 -12.26 -20.77 22.85
CA LEU A 256 -12.30 -20.38 24.27
C LEU A 256 -13.04 -19.06 24.57
N GLN A 257 -14.11 -19.26 25.35
CA GLN A 257 -14.83 -18.41 26.31
C GLN A 257 -14.80 -16.87 26.21
N THR A 258 -16.02 -16.36 25.99
CA THR A 258 -16.51 -14.98 26.16
C THR A 258 -16.28 -14.41 27.56
N HIS A 259 -15.95 -13.11 27.66
CA HIS A 259 -16.56 -12.20 28.64
C HIS A 259 -16.35 -10.70 28.29
N TRP A 260 -17.47 -9.98 28.41
CA TRP A 260 -17.73 -8.55 28.73
C TRP A 260 -17.65 -7.42 27.68
N GLU A 261 -18.82 -6.82 27.48
CA GLU A 261 -19.09 -5.45 27.05
C GLU A 261 -18.79 -4.46 28.18
N GLN A 262 -18.13 -3.33 27.88
CA GLN A 262 -18.50 -1.99 28.34
C GLN A 262 -17.43 -0.97 27.92
N TRP A 263 -17.90 0.24 27.63
CA TRP A 263 -17.18 1.44 27.20
C TRP A 263 -17.07 1.61 25.68
N LEU A 264 -17.95 2.42 25.10
CA LEU A 264 -17.59 3.60 24.28
C LEU A 264 -18.85 4.33 23.75
N SER A 265 -19.23 5.42 24.41
CA SER A 265 -20.04 6.49 23.83
C SER A 265 -19.42 7.82 24.21
N TRP A 266 -18.76 8.51 23.27
CA TRP A 266 -18.55 9.97 23.28
C TRP A 266 -18.42 10.51 21.85
N THR A 267 -19.52 11.14 21.42
CA THR A 267 -19.80 12.15 20.39
C THR A 267 -18.83 12.47 19.22
N PHE A 268 -19.40 12.31 18.02
CA PHE A 268 -19.19 12.95 16.70
C PHE A 268 -17.83 12.93 15.98
N GLY A 269 -16.70 12.69 16.67
CA GLY A 269 -15.38 12.46 16.03
C GLY A 269 -14.87 11.02 16.09
N ARG A 270 -15.64 10.13 16.72
CA ARG A 270 -15.19 8.81 17.19
C ARG A 270 -15.86 7.61 16.54
N ARG A 271 -16.93 7.80 15.75
CA ARG A 271 -17.68 6.66 15.19
C ARG A 271 -16.84 5.88 14.17
N ILE A 272 -16.27 6.53 13.15
CA ILE A 272 -15.43 5.85 12.12
C ILE A 272 -14.28 5.03 12.75
N GLY A 273 -13.60 5.59 13.75
CA GLY A 273 -12.50 4.90 14.45
C GLY A 273 -12.94 3.71 15.29
N SER A 274 -14.13 3.73 15.88
CA SER A 274 -14.62 2.61 16.70
C SER A 274 -14.97 1.38 15.87
N TRP A 275 -15.44 1.55 14.63
CA TRP A 275 -15.81 0.45 13.74
C TRP A 275 -14.59 -0.28 13.16
N ILE A 276 -13.59 0.50 12.72
CA ILE A 276 -12.35 -0.05 12.16
C ILE A 276 -11.42 -0.61 13.26
N VAL A 277 -11.63 -0.24 14.53
CA VAL A 277 -10.80 -0.69 15.67
C VAL A 277 -11.50 -1.74 16.58
N GLY A 278 -12.75 -2.13 16.27
CA GLY A 278 -13.30 -3.46 16.64
C GLY A 278 -14.51 -3.51 17.59
N SER A 279 -15.37 -4.52 17.34
CA SER A 279 -16.34 -5.09 18.30
C SER A 279 -16.23 -6.62 18.48
N HIS A 280 -15.33 -7.30 17.77
CA HIS A 280 -15.06 -8.73 17.95
C HIS A 280 -13.54 -8.97 18.03
N LEU A 281 -12.99 -8.90 19.24
CA LEU A 281 -11.57 -9.13 19.52
C LEU A 281 -11.43 -10.43 20.30
N THR A 282 -10.92 -11.48 19.65
CA THR A 282 -10.34 -12.64 20.34
C THR A 282 -8.90 -12.83 19.90
N ASP A 283 -8.02 -12.62 20.88
CA ASP A 283 -6.72 -13.23 21.15
C ASP A 283 -5.54 -13.12 20.15
N GLY A 284 -4.43 -12.57 20.65
CA GLY A 284 -3.05 -13.10 20.51
C GLY A 284 -2.36 -13.21 19.14
N GLY A 285 -3.03 -13.70 18.11
CA GLY A 285 -2.59 -13.74 16.72
C GLY A 285 -3.65 -13.01 15.90
N LEU A 286 -3.26 -12.29 14.85
CA LEU A 286 -4.18 -11.36 14.17
C LEU A 286 -5.51 -11.98 13.68
N ASN A 287 -5.62 -13.32 13.58
CA ASN A 287 -6.75 -14.09 13.07
C ASN A 287 -7.52 -13.35 11.96
N THR A 288 -6.75 -12.73 11.07
CA THR A 288 -7.27 -11.92 9.97
C THR A 288 -7.78 -12.80 8.83
N ASP A 289 -7.32 -14.05 8.82
CA ASP A 289 -7.52 -14.99 7.74
C ASP A 289 -8.74 -15.88 8.00
N ASP A 290 -9.47 -16.18 6.95
CA ASP A 290 -10.47 -17.25 6.87
C ASP A 290 -10.39 -17.94 5.50
N GLU A 291 -11.34 -18.81 5.19
CA GLU A 291 -11.39 -19.56 3.93
C GLU A 291 -11.55 -18.66 2.68
N THR A 292 -11.99 -17.41 2.86
CA THR A 292 -12.31 -16.47 1.77
C THR A 292 -11.40 -15.26 1.70
N LEU A 293 -10.97 -14.74 2.85
CA LEU A 293 -10.14 -13.55 2.99
C LEU A 293 -8.94 -13.90 3.86
N CYS A 294 -7.74 -13.99 3.28
CA CYS A 294 -6.52 -14.39 3.99
C CYS A 294 -5.33 -13.43 3.79
N PRO A 295 -5.43 -12.18 4.28
CA PRO A 295 -4.39 -11.18 4.10
C PRO A 295 -3.05 -11.56 4.72
N TYR A 296 -3.00 -12.31 5.82
CA TYR A 296 -1.74 -12.78 6.40
C TYR A 296 -1.06 -13.82 5.50
N HIS A 297 -1.82 -14.79 4.98
CA HIS A 297 -1.33 -15.75 4.00
C HIS A 297 -0.79 -15.05 2.74
N TRP A 298 -1.54 -14.08 2.21
CA TRP A 298 -1.13 -13.29 1.05
C TRP A 298 0.10 -12.41 1.29
N ALA A 299 0.22 -11.81 2.48
CA ALA A 299 1.33 -10.96 2.86
C ALA A 299 2.64 -11.73 3.07
N THR A 300 2.56 -12.99 3.53
CA THR A 300 3.75 -13.80 3.88
C THR A 300 4.79 -13.90 2.75
N PRO A 301 4.46 -14.33 1.51
CA PRO A 301 5.44 -14.38 0.42
C PRO A 301 5.90 -12.99 -0.05
N ILE A 302 5.08 -11.95 0.13
CA ILE A 302 5.43 -10.57 -0.21
C ILE A 302 6.45 -10.03 0.79
N HIS A 303 6.26 -10.29 2.08
CA HIS A 303 7.22 -9.99 3.13
C HIS A 303 8.56 -10.70 2.86
N ALA A 304 8.55 -11.94 2.38
CA ALA A 304 9.78 -12.67 2.08
C ALA A 304 10.66 -11.98 1.02
N LEU A 305 10.09 -11.15 0.14
CA LEU A 305 10.86 -10.32 -0.80
C LEU A 305 11.78 -9.34 -0.07
N ASN A 306 11.45 -8.95 1.17
CA ASN A 306 12.29 -8.06 1.96
C ASN A 306 13.71 -8.60 2.13
N CYS A 307 13.86 -9.89 2.43
CA CYS A 307 15.18 -10.53 2.55
C CYS A 307 15.77 -10.96 1.21
N GLN A 308 14.93 -11.22 0.20
CA GLN A 308 15.42 -11.72 -1.09
C GLN A 308 16.06 -10.62 -1.93
N ILE A 309 15.41 -9.44 -2.01
CA ILE A 309 15.85 -8.39 -2.92
C ILE A 309 15.59 -6.97 -2.44
N VAL A 310 14.55 -6.70 -1.64
CA VAL A 310 14.17 -5.32 -1.29
C VAL A 310 15.24 -4.63 -0.43
N PHE A 311 15.76 -5.32 0.59
CA PHE A 311 16.88 -4.85 1.40
C PHE A 311 18.19 -5.48 0.90
N PRO A 312 18.99 -4.79 0.08
CA PRO A 312 20.25 -5.34 -0.39
C PRO A 312 21.25 -5.40 0.78
N LYS A 313 21.94 -6.53 0.91
CA LYS A 313 22.95 -6.76 1.96
C LYS A 313 24.02 -5.67 2.06
N ALA A 314 24.33 -5.01 0.94
CA ALA A 314 25.26 -3.89 0.89
C ALA A 314 24.88 -2.72 1.81
N LEU A 315 23.61 -2.57 2.22
CA LEU A 315 23.19 -1.57 3.20
C LEU A 315 23.80 -1.83 4.59
N ASP A 316 24.09 -3.08 4.92
CA ASP A 316 24.64 -3.51 6.21
C ASP A 316 26.17 -3.62 6.22
N GLU A 317 26.80 -3.34 5.07
CA GLU A 317 28.24 -3.40 4.90
C GLU A 317 28.87 -1.98 4.81
N PRO A 318 30.12 -1.80 5.26
CA PRO A 318 30.84 -0.54 5.04
C PRO A 318 30.99 -0.26 3.53
N PRO A 319 30.82 1.00 3.07
CA PRO A 319 30.71 2.24 3.85
C PRO A 319 29.28 2.65 4.25
N TYR A 320 28.25 1.87 3.89
CA TYR A 320 26.85 2.30 3.99
C TYR A 320 26.24 2.07 5.38
N ASN A 321 26.70 1.04 6.10
CA ASN A 321 26.24 0.71 7.45
C ASN A 321 26.51 1.77 8.53
N ARG A 322 27.36 2.76 8.24
CA ARG A 322 27.67 3.88 9.15
C ARG A 322 26.78 5.11 8.95
N VAL A 323 25.85 5.07 7.99
CA VAL A 323 25.06 6.24 7.58
C VAL A 323 23.64 6.24 8.19
N SER A 324 23.34 5.35 9.16
CA SER A 324 22.08 5.39 9.90
C SER A 324 22.13 6.43 11.03
N PHE A 325 21.15 7.35 11.09
CA PHE A 325 21.10 8.38 12.13
C PHE A 325 20.08 8.02 13.21
N SER A 326 20.54 8.00 14.46
CA SER A 326 19.72 8.01 15.68
C SER A 326 19.02 9.36 15.83
N GLY A 327 17.70 9.40 16.02
CA GLY A 327 16.91 10.64 15.94
C GLY A 327 17.09 11.69 17.05
N SER A 328 16.44 12.85 16.79
CA SER A 328 16.14 14.02 17.66
C SER A 328 17.32 14.97 17.92
N THR A 329 17.24 16.30 17.77
CA THR A 329 16.19 17.28 18.09
C THR A 329 16.21 18.47 17.11
N ASP A 330 15.14 19.28 17.13
CA ASP A 330 15.20 20.71 16.78
C ASP A 330 16.47 21.36 17.38
N ASP A 331 17.11 22.26 16.64
CA ASP A 331 17.62 23.51 17.22
C ASP A 331 18.12 24.48 16.14
N HIS A 332 17.39 25.58 16.01
CA HIS A 332 17.98 26.88 15.74
C HIS A 332 18.96 27.23 16.87
N ALA A 333 20.25 26.97 16.70
CA ALA A 333 21.27 27.60 17.54
C ALA A 333 22.61 27.69 16.81
N CYS A 334 22.99 28.91 16.44
CA CYS A 334 24.39 29.25 16.26
C CYS A 334 25.07 29.12 17.63
N HIS A 335 26.01 28.19 17.81
CA HIS A 335 27.21 28.44 18.62
C HIS A 335 28.31 27.42 18.32
N THR A 336 29.51 27.97 18.27
CA THR A 336 30.82 27.36 18.03
C THR A 336 31.30 26.52 19.21
N SER A 337 31.83 25.33 18.96
CA SER A 337 32.96 24.81 19.73
C SER A 337 33.73 23.71 18.98
N ASN A 338 35.05 23.86 19.02
CA ASN A 338 36.05 22.95 18.49
C ASN A 338 36.00 21.60 19.20
N GLN A 339 35.87 20.51 18.43
CA GLN A 339 36.49 19.23 18.78
C GLN A 339 37.03 18.57 17.51
N SER A 340 38.35 18.43 17.50
CA SER A 340 39.17 17.80 16.47
C SER A 340 38.90 16.30 16.39
N LEU A 341 38.30 15.87 15.29
CA LEU A 341 38.39 14.49 14.80
C LEU A 341 39.11 14.54 13.45
N GLU A 342 40.40 14.23 13.48
CA GLU A 342 41.21 14.01 12.28
C GLU A 342 40.63 12.82 11.52
N VAL A 343 40.01 13.09 10.37
CA VAL A 343 39.71 12.06 9.37
C VAL A 343 40.56 12.34 8.15
N HIS A 344 41.57 11.50 7.95
CA HIS A 344 42.39 11.45 6.75
C HIS A 344 41.52 11.12 5.52
N TRP A 345 40.99 12.14 4.86
CA TRP A 345 40.31 12.01 3.57
C TRP A 345 41.27 12.34 2.42
N LEU A 346 42.14 11.39 2.07
CA LEU A 346 42.75 11.36 0.73
C LEU A 346 41.96 10.40 -0.14
N SER A 347 40.82 10.85 -0.65
CA SER A 347 40.15 10.29 -1.84
C SER A 347 39.12 11.30 -2.35
N ARG A 348 39.11 11.50 -3.67
CA ARG A 348 38.24 12.40 -4.44
C ARG A 348 36.79 12.41 -3.94
N PRO A 349 36.03 13.52 -4.08
CA PRO A 349 34.66 13.58 -3.58
C PRO A 349 33.81 12.54 -4.31
N ARG A 350 33.37 11.49 -3.59
CA ARG A 350 32.24 10.67 -4.03
C ARG A 350 31.06 11.63 -4.17
N LYS A 351 30.55 11.82 -5.39
CA LYS A 351 29.43 12.74 -5.66
C LYS A 351 28.16 12.38 -4.87
N ASN A 352 28.03 11.14 -4.40
CA ASN A 352 26.95 10.69 -3.52
C ASN A 352 27.48 9.64 -2.53
N PRO A 353 27.29 9.80 -1.20
CA PRO A 353 27.73 8.81 -0.21
C PRO A 353 26.76 7.62 -0.04
N TYR A 354 25.55 7.68 -0.62
CA TYR A 354 24.53 6.65 -0.47
C TYR A 354 24.64 5.55 -1.53
N LEU A 355 24.15 4.35 -1.19
CA LEU A 355 24.14 3.19 -2.10
C LEU A 355 23.29 3.49 -3.34
N GLU A 356 23.88 3.38 -4.52
CA GLU A 356 23.18 3.53 -5.80
C GLU A 356 22.43 2.24 -6.13
N LEU A 357 21.12 2.38 -6.38
CA LEU A 357 20.21 1.28 -6.63
C LEU A 357 19.65 1.26 -8.06
N ASP A 358 19.91 2.30 -8.87
CA ASP A 358 19.67 2.25 -10.32
C ASP A 358 20.80 1.50 -11.04
N THR A 359 20.96 0.23 -10.68
CA THR A 359 21.97 -0.67 -11.27
C THR A 359 21.32 -1.90 -11.88
N PRO A 360 22.01 -2.63 -12.78
CA PRO A 360 21.54 -3.90 -13.31
C PRO A 360 21.27 -4.93 -12.20
N GLU A 361 22.08 -4.94 -11.14
CA GLU A 361 22.01 -5.94 -10.06
C GLU A 361 20.82 -5.72 -9.13
N TYR A 362 20.32 -4.48 -9.00
CA TYR A 362 19.19 -4.15 -8.15
C TYR A 362 17.93 -3.83 -8.96
N SER A 363 17.85 -2.62 -9.52
CA SER A 363 16.65 -2.20 -10.26
C SER A 363 16.46 -3.00 -11.55
N GLY A 364 17.54 -3.41 -12.20
CA GLY A 364 17.51 -4.28 -13.38
C GLY A 364 16.98 -5.67 -13.03
N ALA A 365 17.48 -6.29 -11.96
CA ALA A 365 16.99 -7.59 -11.50
C ALA A 365 15.49 -7.55 -11.11
N ILE A 366 15.04 -6.48 -10.44
CA ILE A 366 13.62 -6.26 -10.13
C ILE A 366 12.77 -6.16 -11.41
N GLU A 367 13.28 -5.43 -12.42
CA GLU A 367 12.65 -5.24 -13.71
C GLU A 367 12.58 -6.55 -14.52
N ASP A 368 13.67 -7.30 -14.58
CA ASP A 368 13.78 -8.55 -15.32
C ASP A 368 12.87 -9.63 -14.73
N ALA A 369 12.77 -9.68 -13.39
CA ALA A 369 11.87 -10.58 -12.68
C ALA A 369 10.42 -10.08 -12.59
N TRP A 370 10.12 -8.87 -13.09
CA TRP A 370 8.78 -8.26 -13.05
C TRP A 370 8.15 -8.22 -11.64
N ILE A 371 8.97 -7.98 -10.62
CA ILE A 371 8.51 -8.09 -9.23
C ILE A 371 7.43 -7.06 -8.94
N VAL A 372 7.65 -5.80 -9.33
CA VAL A 372 6.72 -4.69 -9.09
C VAL A 372 5.40 -4.92 -9.84
N GLU A 373 5.46 -5.30 -11.12
CA GLU A 373 4.29 -5.61 -11.94
C GLU A 373 3.47 -6.79 -11.38
N LYS A 374 4.15 -7.85 -10.91
CA LYS A 374 3.50 -9.00 -10.29
C LYS A 374 2.76 -8.59 -9.03
N LEU A 375 3.37 -7.80 -8.16
CA LEU A 375 2.75 -7.31 -6.93
C LEU A 375 1.52 -6.43 -7.20
N MET A 376 1.59 -5.53 -8.19
CA MET A 376 0.43 -4.72 -8.59
C MET A 376 -0.69 -5.59 -9.20
N SER A 377 -0.32 -6.61 -9.98
CA SER A 377 -1.28 -7.58 -10.53
C SER A 377 -1.98 -8.35 -9.42
N GLN A 378 -1.22 -8.90 -8.46
CA GLN A 378 -1.75 -9.58 -7.29
C GLN A 378 -2.68 -8.69 -6.48
N GLY A 379 -2.29 -7.42 -6.23
CA GLY A 379 -3.11 -6.45 -5.54
C GLY A 379 -4.43 -6.18 -6.25
N GLY A 380 -4.41 -5.99 -7.57
CA GLY A 380 -5.60 -5.76 -8.37
C GLY A 380 -6.53 -6.97 -8.40
N ILE A 381 -6.00 -8.16 -8.68
CA ILE A 381 -6.75 -9.41 -8.75
C ILE A 381 -7.37 -9.78 -7.40
N ARG A 382 -6.61 -9.70 -6.30
CA ARG A 382 -7.14 -9.97 -4.95
C ARG A 382 -8.18 -8.94 -4.53
N LEU A 383 -7.99 -7.66 -4.83
CA LEU A 383 -8.99 -6.63 -4.56
C LEU A 383 -10.28 -6.91 -5.34
N ALA A 384 -10.19 -7.25 -6.63
CA ALA A 384 -11.35 -7.61 -7.44
C ALA A 384 -12.09 -8.82 -6.86
N ALA A 385 -11.37 -9.88 -6.47
CA ALA A 385 -11.96 -11.07 -5.86
C ALA A 385 -12.72 -10.75 -4.57
N VAL A 386 -12.13 -9.95 -3.67
CA VAL A 386 -12.79 -9.54 -2.41
C VAL A 386 -14.04 -8.71 -2.70
N LEU A 387 -13.98 -7.76 -3.64
CA LEU A 387 -15.13 -6.94 -4.01
C LEU A 387 -16.23 -7.76 -4.70
N ASN A 388 -15.87 -8.72 -5.55
CA ASN A 388 -16.81 -9.64 -6.19
C ASN A 388 -17.50 -10.51 -5.14
N TRP A 389 -16.74 -11.06 -4.18
CA TRP A 389 -17.30 -11.86 -3.09
C TRP A 389 -18.29 -11.05 -2.22
N LEU A 390 -17.96 -9.79 -1.91
CA LEU A 390 -18.83 -8.92 -1.09
C LEU A 390 -20.13 -8.49 -1.81
N PHE A 391 -20.06 -8.20 -3.11
CA PHE A 391 -21.07 -7.39 -3.79
C PHE A 391 -21.71 -8.05 -5.01
N ALA A 392 -21.19 -9.18 -5.51
CA ALA A 392 -21.81 -9.83 -6.66
C ALA A 392 -23.19 -10.39 -6.28
N ASP A 393 -24.21 -10.09 -7.10
CA ASP A 393 -25.51 -10.73 -6.98
C ASP A 393 -25.41 -12.11 -7.62
N MET A 394 -25.19 -13.13 -6.79
CA MET A 394 -25.29 -14.52 -7.24
C MET A 394 -26.76 -14.91 -7.34
N ASP A 395 -27.44 -14.47 -8.39
CA ASP A 395 -28.64 -15.18 -8.82
C ASP A 395 -28.21 -16.61 -9.20
N ASP A 396 -28.90 -17.59 -8.61
CA ASP A 396 -28.58 -19.01 -8.39
C ASP A 396 -28.32 -19.89 -9.65
N SER A 397 -27.91 -19.29 -10.77
CA SER A 397 -27.72 -19.98 -12.06
C SER A 397 -26.43 -19.67 -12.80
N THR A 398 -25.62 -18.74 -12.29
CA THR A 398 -24.27 -18.48 -12.83
C THR A 398 -23.24 -18.94 -11.80
N PRO A 399 -22.54 -20.07 -12.02
CA PRO A 399 -21.33 -20.36 -11.26
C PRO A 399 -20.42 -19.13 -11.31
N LEU A 400 -19.65 -18.88 -10.25
CA LEU A 400 -18.46 -18.00 -10.31
C LEU A 400 -17.58 -18.52 -11.45
N ASN A 401 -17.87 -18.04 -12.65
CA ASN A 401 -17.29 -18.56 -13.86
C ASN A 401 -15.87 -18.00 -13.92
N ARG A 402 -14.91 -18.83 -14.30
CA ARG A 402 -13.52 -18.45 -14.55
C ARG A 402 -13.37 -17.17 -15.41
N THR A 403 -14.40 -16.79 -16.13
CA THR A 403 -14.52 -15.64 -17.04
C THR A 403 -14.53 -14.26 -16.39
N TYR A 404 -14.58 -14.13 -15.06
CA TYR A 404 -14.48 -12.81 -14.40
C TYR A 404 -13.16 -12.60 -13.65
N ILE A 405 -12.31 -13.63 -13.62
CA ILE A 405 -10.92 -13.54 -13.15
C ILE A 405 -9.93 -13.71 -14.34
N LEU A 406 -10.41 -14.22 -15.49
CA LEU A 406 -9.70 -14.29 -16.78
C LEU A 406 -10.29 -13.31 -17.80
#